data_AF-A0A5R2MSN8-F1
#
_entry.id   AF-A0A5R2MSN8-F1
#
_cell.length_a   1.000
_cell.length_b   1.000
_cell.length_c   1.000
_cell.angle_alpha   90.00
_cell.angle_beta   90.00
_cell.angle_gamma   90.00
#
_symmetry.space_group_name_H-M   'P 1'
#
loop_
_entity.id
_entity.type
_entity.pdbx_description
1 polymer ?
#
loop_
_entity_poly.entity_id
_entity_poly.type
_entity_poly.pdbx_seq_one_letter_code
_entity_poly.pdbx_strand_id
1 'polypeptide(L)'
;GYANIGGLLMTSGIPYDSDEGRAICAALTAIMTGVAYSTSAEMASELGAFPDYDRNAQNMLRVMRNHRRAAYGDKDGYEKLAVNPVPLVASEDR
;
A
#
# COMPACT_ATOMS: atom_id res chain seq x y z
N GLY A 1 2.43 5.74 -10.70
CA GLY A 1 2.28 4.30 -10.96
C GLY A 1 3.61 3.74 -11.43
N TYR A 2 3.67 2.45 -11.74
CA TYR A 2 4.85 1.81 -12.33
C TYR A 2 4.50 1.08 -13.62
N ALA A 3 5.52 0.77 -14.41
CA ALA A 3 5.44 -0.03 -15.61
C ALA A 3 6.50 -1.15 -15.56
N ASN A 4 6.49 -2.05 -16.53
CA ASN A 4 7.51 -3.10 -16.70
C ASN A 4 7.57 -4.16 -15.59
N ILE A 5 6.48 -4.39 -14.84
CA ILE A 5 6.42 -5.49 -13.86
C ILE A 5 6.64 -6.85 -14.51
N GLY A 6 6.15 -7.05 -15.74
CA GLY A 6 6.37 -8.30 -16.47
C GLY A 6 7.84 -8.52 -16.85
N GLY A 7 8.55 -7.46 -17.23
CA GLY A 7 9.99 -7.53 -17.49
C GLY A 7 10.76 -7.88 -16.23
N LEU A 8 10.43 -7.25 -15.09
CA LEU A 8 11.02 -7.57 -13.79
C LEU A 8 10.84 -9.05 -13.44
N LEU A 9 9.59 -9.53 -13.44
CA LEU A 9 9.27 -10.93 -13.12
C LEU A 9 9.98 -11.91 -14.07
N MET A 10 10.01 -11.62 -15.37
CA MET A 10 10.68 -12.46 -16.37
C MET A 10 12.20 -12.54 -16.11
N THR A 11 12.86 -11.42 -15.82
CA THR A 11 14.29 -11.41 -15.49
C THR A 11 14.61 -12.12 -14.17
N SER A 12 13.65 -12.17 -13.25
CA SER A 12 13.74 -12.90 -11.98
C SER A 12 13.36 -14.37 -12.09
N GLY A 13 12.94 -14.86 -13.27
CA GLY A 13 12.50 -16.25 -13.46
C GLY A 13 11.13 -16.57 -12.82
N ILE A 14 10.34 -15.55 -12.48
CA ILE A 14 9.06 -15.70 -11.78
C ILE A 14 7.92 -15.66 -12.81
N PRO A 15 7.02 -16.67 -12.85
CA PRO A 15 5.89 -16.65 -13.77
C PRO A 15 4.94 -15.48 -13.49
N TYR A 16 4.47 -14.81 -14.54
CA TYR A 16 3.62 -13.62 -14.41
C TYR A 16 2.31 -13.89 -13.65
N ASP A 17 1.62 -14.99 -13.99
CA ASP A 17 0.38 -15.44 -13.34
C ASP A 17 0.69 -16.45 -12.22
N SER A 18 1.51 -16.04 -11.25
CA SER A 18 1.82 -16.84 -10.07
C SER A 18 1.46 -16.10 -8.78
N ASP A 19 1.32 -16.85 -7.68
CA ASP A 19 1.14 -16.27 -6.35
C ASP A 19 2.32 -15.40 -5.95
N GLU A 20 3.54 -15.82 -6.28
CA GLU A 20 4.77 -15.06 -6.07
C GLU A 20 4.77 -13.75 -6.89
N GLY A 21 4.39 -13.80 -8.16
CA GLY A 21 4.28 -12.61 -9.02
C GLY A 21 3.24 -11.61 -8.50
N ARG A 22 2.07 -12.10 -8.04
CA ARG A 22 1.06 -11.27 -7.38
C ARG A 22 1.56 -10.67 -6.07
N ALA A 23 2.30 -11.44 -5.25
CA ALA A 23 2.86 -10.98 -3.99
C ALA A 23 3.88 -9.86 -4.20
N ILE A 24 4.78 -10.00 -5.18
CA ILE A 24 5.77 -8.96 -5.54
C ILE A 24 5.05 -7.69 -6.01
N CYS A 25 4.06 -7.84 -6.89
CA CYS A 25 3.24 -6.73 -7.38
C CYS A 25 2.54 -5.98 -6.23
N ALA A 26 1.95 -6.72 -5.28
CA ALA A 26 1.30 -6.17 -4.10
C ALA A 26 2.30 -5.43 -3.19
N ALA A 27 3.47 -6.02 -2.92
CA ALA A 27 4.52 -5.43 -2.10
C ALA A 27 5.07 -4.13 -2.69
N LEU A 28 5.40 -4.14 -3.99
CA LEU A 28 5.87 -2.95 -4.71
C LEU A 28 4.82 -1.84 -4.67
N THR A 29 3.56 -2.18 -4.92
CA THR A 29 2.45 -1.21 -4.85
C THR A 29 2.33 -0.62 -3.46
N ALA A 30 2.34 -1.45 -2.41
CA ALA A 30 2.22 -1.02 -1.02
C ALA A 30 3.35 -0.06 -0.62
N ILE A 31 4.59 -0.37 -0.98
CA ILE A 31 5.76 0.50 -0.72
C ILE A 31 5.58 1.83 -1.44
N MET A 32 5.27 1.81 -2.74
CA MET A 32 5.09 3.04 -3.52
C MET A 32 3.97 3.92 -2.97
N THR A 33 2.84 3.32 -2.59
CA THR A 33 1.73 4.04 -1.96
C THR A 33 2.13 4.66 -0.62
N GLY A 34 2.84 3.91 0.24
CA GLY A 34 3.33 4.41 1.51
C GLY A 34 4.27 5.61 1.36
N VAL A 35 5.23 5.51 0.44
CA VAL A 35 6.16 6.61 0.10
C VAL A 35 5.39 7.81 -0.44
N ALA A 36 4.44 7.61 -1.36
CA ALA A 36 3.63 8.69 -1.91
C ALA A 36 2.83 9.43 -0.84
N TYR A 37 2.27 8.73 0.15
CA TYR A 37 1.59 9.36 1.29
C TYR A 37 2.56 10.16 2.16
N SER A 38 3.75 9.63 2.47
CA SER A 38 4.76 10.36 3.25
C SER A 38 5.16 11.65 2.55
N THR A 39 5.55 11.55 1.28
CA THR A 39 5.97 12.71 0.49
C THR A 39 4.84 13.73 0.35
N SER A 40 3.59 13.29 0.17
CA SER A 40 2.44 14.21 0.13
C SER A 40 2.23 14.93 1.46
N ALA A 41 2.47 14.27 2.60
CA ALA A 41 2.36 14.89 3.92
C ALA A 41 3.48 15.90 4.17
N GLU A 42 4.71 15.58 3.75
CA GLU A 42 5.86 16.50 3.77
C GLU A 42 5.61 17.74 2.89
N MET A 43 5.05 17.57 1.69
CA MET A 43 4.67 18.71 0.86
C MET A 43 3.59 19.58 1.52
N ALA A 44 2.60 18.94 2.15
CA ALA A 44 1.52 19.65 2.82
C ALA A 44 1.97 20.40 4.08
N SER A 45 3.07 19.98 4.75
CA SER A 45 3.60 20.73 5.89
C SER A 45 4.18 22.08 5.48
N GLU A 46 4.71 22.20 4.26
CA GLU A 46 5.29 23.44 3.73
C GLU A 46 4.27 24.28 2.94
N LEU A 47 3.42 23.64 2.13
CA LEU A 47 2.53 24.31 1.17
C LEU A 47 1.07 24.41 1.65
N GLY A 48 0.73 23.71 2.74
CA GLY A 48 -0.64 23.46 3.15
C GLY A 48 -1.25 22.23 2.47
N ALA A 49 -2.24 21.63 3.13
CA ALA A 49 -3.00 20.51 2.58
C ALA A 49 -3.94 20.94 1.45
N PHE A 50 -4.53 19.97 0.75
CA PHE A 50 -5.54 20.27 -0.27
C PHE A 50 -6.80 20.94 0.35
N PRO A 51 -7.57 21.74 -0.42
CA PRO A 51 -8.59 22.64 0.14
C PRO A 51 -9.69 22.02 1.02
N ASP A 52 -10.00 20.73 0.86
CA ASP A 52 -11.07 20.04 1.59
C ASP A 52 -10.54 19.00 2.60
N TYR A 53 -9.28 19.14 3.00
CA TYR A 53 -8.63 18.20 3.91
C TYR A 53 -9.37 18.11 5.24
N ASP A 54 -9.73 19.23 5.87
CA ASP A 54 -10.30 19.24 7.22
C ASP A 54 -11.60 18.43 7.31
N ARG A 55 -12.46 18.55 6.30
CA ARG A 55 -13.71 17.79 6.21
C ARG A 55 -13.47 16.31 5.98
N ASN A 56 -12.41 15.96 5.26
CA ASN A 56 -12.10 14.58 4.86
C ASN A 56 -11.08 13.87 5.79
N ALA A 57 -10.42 14.59 6.70
CA ALA A 57 -9.24 14.13 7.44
C ALA A 57 -9.50 12.78 8.14
N GLN A 58 -10.66 12.64 8.79
CA GLN A 58 -11.01 11.41 9.51
C GLN A 58 -11.16 10.20 8.58
N ASN A 59 -11.71 10.38 7.38
CA ASN A 59 -11.85 9.29 6.41
C ASN A 59 -10.51 8.95 5.78
N MET A 60 -9.72 9.95 5.41
CA MET A 60 -8.39 9.75 4.83
C MET A 60 -7.45 9.03 5.79
N LEU A 61 -7.35 9.49 7.03
CA LEU A 61 -6.48 8.88 8.03
C LEU A 61 -6.95 7.45 8.37
N ARG A 62 -8.25 7.16 8.31
CA ARG A 62 -8.78 5.79 8.43
C ARG A 62 -8.25 4.89 7.31
N VAL A 63 -8.34 5.34 6.06
CA VAL A 63 -7.82 4.59 4.90
C VAL A 63 -6.33 4.32 5.04
N MET A 64 -5.55 5.34 5.43
CA MET A 64 -4.11 5.20 5.67
C MET A 64 -3.80 4.19 6.79
N ARG A 65 -4.54 4.21 7.90
CA ARG A 65 -4.38 3.21 8.98
C ARG A 65 -4.71 1.80 8.50
N ASN A 66 -5.76 1.61 7.70
CA ASN A 66 -6.10 0.31 7.12
C ASN A 66 -5.03 -0.18 6.13
N HIS A 67 -4.50 0.70 5.28
CA HIS A 67 -3.37 0.37 4.39
C HIS A 67 -2.13 -0.03 5.18
N ARG A 68 -1.83 0.69 6.27
CA ARG A 68 -0.75 0.33 7.19
C ARG A 68 -0.96 -1.08 7.74
N ARG A 69 -2.11 -1.37 8.36
CA ARG A 69 -2.43 -2.71 8.90
C ARG A 69 -2.21 -3.82 7.87
N ALA A 70 -2.74 -3.65 6.66
CA ALA A 70 -2.55 -4.61 5.57
C ALA A 70 -1.07 -4.78 5.17
N ALA A 71 -0.30 -3.70 5.11
CA ALA A 71 1.12 -3.75 4.78
C ALA A 71 1.96 -4.44 5.88
N TYR A 72 1.53 -4.37 7.14
CA TYR A 72 2.17 -5.06 8.26
C TYR A 72 1.71 -6.52 8.43
N GLY A 73 0.78 -6.99 7.60
CA GLY A 73 0.31 -8.38 7.63
C GLY A 73 -0.84 -8.64 8.60
N ASP A 74 -1.45 -7.60 9.18
CA ASP A 74 -2.55 -7.75 10.14
C ASP A 74 -3.78 -8.36 9.45
N LYS A 75 -4.40 -9.37 10.07
CA LYS A 75 -5.60 -10.05 9.51
C LYS A 75 -6.91 -9.38 9.92
N ASP A 76 -6.86 -8.57 10.96
CA ASP A 76 -8.00 -7.94 11.64
C ASP A 76 -7.67 -6.51 12.10
N GLY A 77 -8.58 -5.90 12.86
CA GLY A 77 -8.41 -4.52 13.34
C GLY A 77 -8.71 -3.43 12.30
N TYR A 78 -9.18 -3.79 11.11
CA TYR A 78 -9.58 -2.81 10.09
C TYR A 78 -10.77 -1.96 10.52
N GLU A 79 -10.69 -0.67 10.25
CA GLU A 79 -11.72 0.29 10.60
C GLU A 79 -12.76 0.42 9.47
N LYS A 80 -14.03 0.17 9.81
CA LYS A 80 -15.20 0.42 8.94
C LYS A 80 -15.10 -0.25 7.56
N LEU A 81 -14.63 -1.50 7.51
CA LEU A 81 -14.68 -2.35 6.32
C LEU A 81 -15.72 -3.45 6.49
N ALA A 82 -16.47 -3.74 5.42
CA ALA A 82 -17.39 -4.87 5.39
C ALA A 82 -16.67 -6.18 5.03
N VAL A 83 -15.53 -6.08 4.32
CA VAL A 83 -14.68 -7.20 3.90
C VAL A 83 -13.24 -6.81 4.18
N ASN A 84 -12.50 -7.65 4.90
CA ASN A 84 -11.10 -7.40 5.17
C ASN A 84 -10.27 -7.63 3.89
N PRO A 85 -9.27 -6.77 3.62
CA PRO A 85 -8.38 -6.96 2.49
C PRO A 85 -7.45 -8.16 2.72
N VAL A 86 -6.83 -8.65 1.66
CA VAL A 86 -5.76 -9.65 1.75
C VAL A 86 -4.52 -8.98 2.35
N PRO A 87 -4.01 -9.43 3.51
CA PRO A 87 -2.82 -8.87 4.13
C PRO A 87 -1.57 -9.22 3.31
N LEU A 88 -0.53 -8.39 3.42
CA LEU A 88 0.77 -8.71 2.86
C LEU A 88 1.35 -9.94 3.56
N VAL A 89 1.72 -10.97 2.80
CA VAL A 89 2.41 -12.14 3.33
C VAL A 89 3.91 -11.86 3.26
N ALA A 90 4.51 -11.53 4.39
CA ALA A 90 5.97 -11.50 4.53
C ALA A 90 6.49 -12.94 4.75
N SER A 91 7.64 -13.30 4.17
CA SER A 91 8.30 -14.57 4.49
C SER A 91 8.70 -14.59 5.97
N GLU A 92 8.45 -15.70 6.66
CA GLU A 92 8.73 -15.90 8.09
C GLU A 92 10.24 -15.94 8.46
N ASP A 93 11.13 -15.52 7.58
CA ASP A 93 12.56 -15.41 7.91
C ASP A 93 12.85 -14.03 8.53
N ARG A 94 12.83 -14.00 9.86
CA ARG A 94 13.49 -12.98 10.67
C ARG A 94 14.37 -13.63 11.72
#